data_AF-A0A959NE22-F1
#
_entry.id   AF-A0A959NE22-F1
#
_cell.length_a   1.000
_cell.length_b   1.000
_cell.length_c   1.000
_cell.angle_alpha   90.00
_cell.angle_beta   90.00
_cell.angle_gamma   90.00
#
_symmetry.space_group_name_H-M   'P 1'
#
loop_
_entity.id
_entity.type
_entity.pdbx_description
1 polymer ?
#
loop_
_entity_poly.entity_id
_entity_poly.type
_entity_poly.pdbx_seq_one_letter_code
_entity_poly.pdbx_strand_id
1 'polypeptide(L)' 'MKEFSNRITQLFRIKYPIIQAGRNWASGWKLASAVRNAGGLGIIGSGS' A
#
# COMPACT_ATOMS: atom_id res chain seq x y z
N MET A 1 8.43 -16.78 9.66
CA MET A 1 7.98 -16.20 8.37
C MET A 1 9.15 -15.43 7.78
N LYS A 2 9.45 -15.59 6.48
CA LYS A 2 10.57 -14.91 5.83
C LYS A 2 10.24 -13.44 5.63
N GLU A 3 11.15 -12.56 6.03
CA GLU A 3 10.99 -11.12 5.86
C GLU A 3 11.27 -10.73 4.40
N PHE A 4 10.38 -9.95 3.77
CA PHE A 4 10.54 -9.54 2.38
C PHE A 4 11.50 -8.35 2.30
N SER A 5 12.71 -8.57 1.78
CA SER A 5 13.71 -7.52 1.58
C SER A 5 14.01 -7.35 0.10
N ASN A 6 13.37 -6.36 -0.53
CA ASN A 6 13.64 -5.96 -1.90
C ASN A 6 13.61 -4.43 -2.02
N ARG A 7 13.93 -3.92 -3.22
CA ARG A 7 13.99 -2.47 -3.48
C ARG A 7 12.69 -1.74 -3.10
N ILE A 8 11.53 -2.35 -3.28
CA ILE A 8 10.23 -1.74 -2.98
C ILE A 8 10.00 -1.67 -1.46
N THR A 9 10.22 -2.76 -0.73
CA THR A 9 10.03 -2.78 0.73
C THR A 9 11.00 -1.84 1.43
N GLN A 10 12.23 -1.71 0.93
CA GLN A 10 13.25 -0.79 1.43
C GLN A 10 12.93 0.68 1.11
N LEU A 11 12.52 0.98 -0.12
CA LEU A 11 12.22 2.34 -0.56
C LEU A 11 11.01 2.93 0.19
N PHE A 12 9.94 2.15 0.33
CA PHE A 12 8.68 2.61 0.93
C PHE A 12 8.53 2.25 2.41
N ARG A 13 9.50 1.53 2.99
CA ARG A 13 9.48 1.08 4.39
C ARG A 13 8.21 0.30 4.74
N ILE A 14 7.86 -0.66 3.88
CA ILE A 14 6.69 -1.54 4.03
C ILE A 14 7.15 -2.98 4.28
N LYS A 15 6.35 -3.75 5.00
CA LYS A 15 6.68 -5.13 5.39
C LYS A 15 6.47 -6.12 4.24
N TYR A 16 5.46 -5.87 3.41
CA TYR A 16 5.08 -6.72 2.31
C TYR A 16 5.20 -5.95 0.99
N PRO A 17 5.74 -6.55 -0.09
CA PRO A 17 5.79 -5.92 -1.40
C PRO A 17 4.42 -5.96 -2.09
N ILE A 18 3.36 -5.54 -1.37
CA ILE A 18 1.97 -5.52 -1.81
C ILE A 18 1.57 -4.05 -1.93
N ILE A 19 1.06 -3.68 -3.10
CA ILE A 19 0.63 -2.33 -3.43
C ILE A 19 -0.85 -2.36 -3.77
N GLN A 20 -1.65 -1.52 -3.11
CA GLN A 20 -3.05 -1.37 -3.43
C GLN A 20 -3.20 -0.52 -4.70
N ALA A 21 -3.83 -1.08 -5.74
CA ALA A 21 -4.14 -0.34 -6.96
C ALA A 21 -5.07 0.85 -6.67
N GLY A 22 -4.73 2.03 -7.18
CA GLY A 22 -5.57 3.21 -7.08
C GLY A 22 -6.84 3.06 -7.94
N ARG A 23 -8.01 3.24 -7.34
CA ARG A 23 -9.32 3.24 -7.99
C ARG A 23 -10.08 4.47 -7.52
N ASN A 24 -10.49 5.33 -8.46
CA ASN A 24 -11.37 6.44 -8.12
C ASN A 24 -12.67 5.88 -7.53
N TRP A 25 -13.25 6.61 -6.57
CA TRP A 25 -14.49 6.24 -5.87
C TRP A 25 -14.43 4.99 -4.96
N ALA A 26 -13.44 4.10 -5.09
CA ALA A 26 -13.30 2.89 -4.25
C ALA A 26 -12.05 2.90 -3.34
N SER A 27 -11.00 3.63 -3.72
CA SER A 27 -9.73 3.70 -2.98
C SER A 27 -9.63 4.96 -2.12
N GLY A 28 -10.57 5.15 -1.19
CA GLY A 28 -10.52 6.27 -0.24
C GLY A 28 -9.42 6.13 0.82
N TRP A 29 -9.26 7.16 1.64
CA TRP A 29 -8.28 7.21 2.74
C TRP A 29 -8.40 6.02 3.71
N LYS A 30 -9.63 5.53 3.93
CA LYS A 30 -9.92 4.40 4.84
C LYS A 30 -9.25 3.11 4.36
N LEU A 31 -9.36 2.80 3.07
CA LEU A 31 -8.74 1.60 2.48
C LEU A 31 -7.21 1.76 2.45
N ALA A 32 -6.71 2.92 2.03
CA ALA A 32 -5.27 3.18 2.01
C ALA A 32 -4.64 3.06 3.40
N SER A 33 -5.32 3.56 4.44
CA SER A 33 -4.89 3.43 5.84
C SER A 33 -4.90 1.98 6.33
N ALA A 34 -5.95 1.22 6.00
CA ALA A 34 -6.03 -0.21 6.34
C ALA A 34 -4.87 -1.01 5.72
N VAL A 35 -4.54 -0.75 4.45
CA VAL A 35 -3.42 -1.40 3.74
C VAL A 35 -2.09 -1.06 4.38
N ARG A 36 -1.86 0.21 4.75
CA ARG A 36 -0.65 0.63 5.50
C ARG A 36 -0.53 -0.12 6.83
N ASN A 37 -1.63 -0.21 7.60
CA ASN A 37 -1.63 -0.87 8.91
C ASN A 37 -1.37 -2.38 8.79
N ALA A 38 -1.79 -3.00 7.68
CA ALA A 38 -1.44 -4.38 7.36
C ALA A 38 0.03 -4.56 6.89
N GLY A 39 0.77 -3.47 6.67
CA GLY A 39 2.17 -3.48 6.28
C GLY A 39 2.44 -3.43 4.78
N GLY A 40 1.45 -3.03 3.96
CA GLY A 40 1.60 -2.77 2.51
C GLY A 40 1.57 -1.29 2.16
N LEU A 41 1.59 -0.98 0.85
CA LEU A 41 1.50 0.39 0.33
C LEU A 41 0.06 0.72 -0.10
N GLY A 42 -0.61 1.60 0.66
CA GLY A 42 -1.94 2.12 0.31
C GLY A 42 -1.87 3.34 -0.61
N ILE A 43 -2.78 3.43 -1.58
CA ILE A 43 -2.86 4.52 -2.58
C ILE A 43 -4.27 5.11 -2.58
N ILE A 44 -4.37 6.43 -2.42
CA ILE A 44 -5.64 7.15 -2.56
C ILE A 44 -5.90 7.43 -4.04
N GLY A 45 -7.06 6.98 -4.55
CA GLY A 45 -7.48 7.30 -5.92
C GLY A 45 -7.85 8.78 -6.03
N SER A 46 -7.12 9.54 -6.84
CA SER A 46 -7.29 10.99 -7.02
C SER A 46 -7.49 11.38 -8.48
N GLY A 47 -8.15 10.53 -9.28
CA GLY A 47 -8.68 10.95 -10.57
C GLY A 47 -10.12 11.44 -10.42
N SER A 48 -10.43 12.51 -11.16
CA SER A 48 -11.76 13.12 -11.28
C SER A 48 -12.68 12.30 -12.19
#